data_AF-A0A352ABJ6-F1
#
_entry.id   AF-A0A352ABJ6-F1
#
_cell.length_a   1.000
_cell.length_b   1.000
_cell.length_c   1.000
_cell.angle_alpha   90.00
_cell.angle_beta   90.00
_cell.angle_gamma   90.00
#
_symmetry.space_group_name_H-M   'P 1'
#
loop_
_entity.id
_entity.type
_entity.pdbx_description
1 polymer ?
#
loop_
_entity_poly.entity_id
_entity_poly.type
_entity_poly.pdbx_seq_one_letter_code
_entity_poly.pdbx_strand_id
1 'polypeptide(L)' 'MAPQFDEVRQFYEQQAAVKVQGKWGFIKPDGKFIIQPRFTQVSRFLEGRAAV' A
#
# COMPACT_ATOMS: atom_id res chain seq x y z
N MET A 1 18.76 -12.30 -1.39
CA MET A 1 17.93 -11.32 -0.68
C MET A 1 16.48 -11.72 -0.84
N ALA A 2 15.73 -11.88 0.26
CA ALA A 2 14.27 -12.02 0.17
C ALA A 2 13.64 -10.65 -0.15
N PRO A 3 12.63 -10.57 -1.02
CA PRO A 3 11.91 -9.33 -1.25
C PRO A 3 11.23 -8.88 0.06
N GLN A 4 11.40 -7.60 0.44
CA GLN A 4 10.77 -7.04 1.65
C GLN A 4 9.26 -6.85 1.49
N PHE A 5 8.78 -6.71 0.25
CA PHE A 5 7.37 -6.55 -0.10
C PHE A 5 6.99 -7.53 -1.21
N ASP A 6 5.81 -8.13 -1.10
CA ASP A 6 5.19 -9.03 -2.08
C ASP A 6 4.68 -8.23 -3.28
N GLU A 7 4.02 -7.10 -3.01
CA GLU A 7 3.49 -6.18 -4.02
C GLU A 7 3.59 -4.75 -3.51
N VAL A 8 3.88 -3.80 -4.39
CA VAL A 8 3.94 -2.37 -4.07
C VAL A 8 3.07 -1.63 -5.08
N ARG A 9 2.12 -0.82 -4.58
CA ARG A 9 1.33 0.06 -5.43
C ARG A 9 2.02 1.40 -5.60
N GLN A 10 1.59 2.14 -6.62
CA GLN A 10 2.07 3.47 -6.92
C GLN A 10 1.89 4.39 -5.70
N PHE A 11 2.83 5.32 -5.53
CA PHE A 11 2.70 6.36 -4.52
C PHE A 11 1.57 7.31 -4.92
N TYR A 12 0.66 7.57 -3.99
CA TYR A 12 -0.38 8.60 -4.08
C TYR A 12 -0.27 9.46 -2.82
N GLU A 13 -0.24 10.79 -2.96
CA GLU A 13 -0.16 11.72 -1.82
C GLU A 13 0.92 11.36 -0.77
N GLN A 14 2.12 11.01 -1.21
CA GLN A 14 3.24 10.64 -0.31
C GLN A 14 2.99 9.38 0.54
N GLN A 15 2.17 8.45 0.05
CA GLN A 15 1.99 7.13 0.62
C GLN A 15 1.82 6.07 -0.46
N ALA A 16 2.33 4.87 -0.23
CA ALA A 16 2.15 3.71 -1.10
C ALA A 16 1.56 2.56 -0.31
N ALA A 17 0.59 1.86 -0.90
CA ALA A 17 0.12 0.60 -0.34
C ALA A 17 1.12 -0.51 -0.69
N VAL A 18 1.52 -1.30 0.30
CA VAL A 18 2.43 -2.43 0.13
C VAL A 18 1.84 -3.69 0.72
N LYS A 19 2.08 -4.81 0.07
CA LYS A 19 1.67 -6.13 0.50
C LYS A 19 2.85 -6.85 1.09
N VAL A 20 2.67 -7.41 2.28
CA VAL A 20 3.67 -8.19 3.02
C VAL A 20 2.95 -9.40 3.58
N GLN A 21 3.42 -10.60 3.23
CA GLN A 21 2.84 -11.87 3.70
C GLN A 21 1.32 -11.96 3.49
N GLY A 22 0.82 -11.51 2.34
CA GLY A 22 -0.62 -11.55 2.03
C GLY A 22 -1.46 -10.43 2.63
N LYS A 23 -0.89 -9.57 3.49
CA LYS A 23 -1.58 -8.42 4.08
C LYS A 23 -1.06 -7.11 3.52
N TRP A 24 -1.94 -6.14 3.39
CA TRP A 24 -1.68 -4.79 2.93
C TRP A 24 -1.47 -3.84 4.10
N GLY A 25 -0.44 -3.01 3.97
CA GLY A 25 -0.12 -1.87 4.80
C GLY A 25 0.20 -0.66 3.93
N PHE A 26 0.59 0.44 4.57
CA PHE A 26 0.94 1.68 3.90
C PHE A 26 2.32 2.13 4.35
N ILE A 27 3.14 2.58 3.40
CA ILE A 27 4.47 3.12 3.65
C ILE A 27 4.58 4.55 3.14
N LYS A 28 5.48 5.32 3.75
CA LYS A 28 5.95 6.61 3.23
C LYS A 28 7.00 6.40 2.12
N PRO A 29 7.30 7.44 1.32
CA PRO A 29 8.43 7.45 0.38
C PRO A 29 9.77 7.09 1.03
N ASP A 30 9.92 7.38 2.33
CA ASP A 30 11.08 7.01 3.16
C ASP A 30 11.15 5.49 3.46
N GLY A 31 10.18 4.69 2.99
CA GLY A 31 10.09 3.24 3.24
C GLY A 31 9.54 2.86 4.62
N LYS A 32 9.30 3.84 5.50
CA LYS A 32 8.69 3.59 6.82
C LYS A 32 7.21 3.27 6.71
N PHE A 33 6.76 2.26 7.46
CA PHE A 33 5.34 1.94 7.59
C PHE A 33 4.59 3.06 8.31
N ILE A 34 3.60 3.63 7.62
CA ILE A 34 2.54 4.45 8.22
C ILE A 34 1.56 3.52 8.91
N ILE A 35 1.18 2.44 8.21
CA ILE A 35 0.24 1.44 8.70
C ILE A 35 0.83 0.07 8.45
N GLN A 36 1.01 -0.70 9.52
CA GLN A 36 1.51 -2.06 9.41
C GLN A 36 0.54 -2.95 8.61
N PRO A 37 1.07 -3.94 7.85
CA PRO A 37 0.27 -4.86 7.06
C PRO A 37 -0.78 -5.59 7.89
N ARG A 38 -2.04 -5.18 7.77
CA ARG A 38 -3.16 -5.73 8.55
C ARG A 38 -4.43 -5.95 7.74
N PHE A 39 -4.51 -5.36 6.55
CA PHE A 39 -5.67 -5.49 5.68
C PHE A 39 -5.48 -6.67 4.73
N THR A 40 -6.50 -7.47 4.50
CA THR A 40 -6.43 -8.54 3.48
C THR A 40 -6.59 -8.01 2.07
N GLN A 41 -7.21 -6.84 1.92
CA GLN A 41 -7.42 -6.17 0.65
C GLN A 41 -7.38 -4.65 0.85
N VAL A 42 -6.77 -3.94 -0.09
CA VAL A 42 -6.87 -2.48 -0.20
C VAL A 42 -7.40 -2.14 -1.58
N SER A 43 -8.48 -1.37 -1.64
CA SER A 43 -8.95 -0.80 -2.90
C SER A 43 -8.01 0.34 -3.29
N ARG A 44 -7.71 0.42 -4.59
CA ARG A 44 -6.99 1.56 -5.17
C ARG A 44 -7.82 2.79 -4.87
N PHE A 45 -7.36 3.62 -3.93
CA PHE A 45 -7.88 4.96 -3.70
C PHE A 45 -7.47 5.79 -4.93
N LEU A 46 -8.17 5.58 -6.04
CA LEU A 46 -8.19 6.52 -7.13
C LEU A 46 -9.19 7.58 -6.70
N GLU A 47 -8.66 8.58 -6.02
CA GLU A 47 -9.34 9.86 -5.96
C GLU A 47 -9.62 10.27 -7.41
N GLY A 48 -10.91 10.37 -7.75
CA GLY A 48 -11.34 10.85 -9.05
C GLY A 48 -12.33 9.98 -9.82
N ARG A 49 -12.91 8.91 -9.24
CA ARG A 49 -14.19 8.32 -9.71
C ARG A 49 -14.71 7.25 -8.74
N ALA A 50 -15.43 7.68 -7.72
CA ALA A 50 -16.66 6.95 -7.40
C ALA A 50 -17.55 7.14 -8.64
N ALA A 51 -17.72 6.08 -9.43
CA ALA A 51 -18.82 6.07 -10.38
C ALA A 51 -20.10 6.06 -9.53
N VAL A 52 -20.75 7.20 -9.43
CA VAL A 52 -22.16 7.31 -9.00
C VAL A 52 -23.06 6.71 -10.06
#